data_AF-A0A358U924-F1
#
_entry.id   AF-A0A358U924-F1
#
_cell.length_a   1.000
_cell.length_b   1.000
_cell.length_c   1.000
_cell.angle_alpha   90.00
_cell.angle_beta   90.00
_cell.angle_gamma   90.00
#
_symmetry.space_group_name_H-M   'P 1'
#
loop_
_entity.id
_entity.type
_entity.pdbx_description
1 polymer ?
#
loop_
_entity_poly.entity_id
_entity_poly.type
_entity_poly.pdbx_seq_one_letter_code
_entity_poly.pdbx_strand_id
1 'polypeptide(L)'
;MSQLDNPLEIYKLLPKSNCKECEVATCLAFAAAVIKGQKRLAECPHLESRIIEELDGKIIKQMTPEEQLKQVLEPLKREIVTVDFSASVERLGA
;
A
#
# COMPACT_ATOMS: atom_id res chain seq x y z
N MET A 1 2.59 4.90 18.56
CA MET A 1 2.56 6.00 17.57
C MET A 1 1.47 5.65 16.57
N SER A 2 0.48 6.51 16.38
CA SER A 2 -0.67 6.27 15.51
C SER A 2 -0.20 6.20 14.05
N GLN A 3 -0.32 5.02 13.44
CA GLN A 3 -0.07 4.79 12.03
C GLN A 3 -1.25 5.28 11.20
N LEU A 4 -0.99 5.86 10.03
CA LEU A 4 -2.01 6.33 9.09
C LEU A 4 -2.19 5.28 8.00
N ASP A 5 -3.27 4.49 8.11
CA ASP A 5 -3.66 3.47 7.12
C ASP A 5 -5.03 3.78 6.46
N ASN A 6 -5.69 4.85 6.91
CA ASN A 6 -7.02 5.23 6.47
C ASN A 6 -6.99 6.55 5.66
N PRO A 7 -7.46 6.56 4.40
CA PRO A 7 -7.54 7.77 3.59
C PRO A 7 -8.31 8.93 4.24
N LEU A 8 -9.29 8.64 5.11
CA LEU A 8 -10.04 9.69 5.80
C LEU A 8 -9.18 10.51 6.77
N GLU A 9 -8.14 9.92 7.35
CA GLU A 9 -7.25 10.64 8.27
C GLU A 9 -6.37 11.64 7.53
N ILE A 10 -5.83 11.26 6.37
CA ILE A 10 -5.13 12.18 5.48
C ILE A 10 -6.10 13.25 4.95
N TYR A 11 -7.30 12.86 4.53
CA TYR A 11 -8.29 13.79 3.99
C TYR A 11 -8.67 14.91 4.98
N LYS A 12 -8.74 14.61 6.28
CA LYS A 12 -9.00 15.63 7.33
C LYS A 12 -7.96 16.75 7.32
N LEU A 13 -6.72 16.46 6.96
CA LEU A 13 -5.60 17.40 6.94
C LEU A 13 -5.45 18.14 5.60
N LEU A 14 -6.12 17.68 4.54
CA LEU A 14 -6.09 18.35 3.25
C LEU A 14 -6.94 19.63 3.25
N PRO A 15 -6.68 20.57 2.32
CA PRO A 15 -7.46 21.80 2.13
C PRO A 15 -8.90 21.58 1.66
N LYS A 16 -9.24 20.39 1.15
CA LYS A 16 -10.59 20.01 0.67
C LYS A 16 -11.13 20.89 -0.47
N SER A 17 -10.26 21.58 -1.19
CA SER A 17 -10.64 22.45 -2.33
C SER A 17 -11.04 21.67 -3.58
N ASN A 18 -10.63 20.39 -3.70
CA ASN A 18 -10.80 19.59 -4.92
C ASN A 18 -10.29 20.32 -6.18
N CYS A 19 -9.20 21.09 -6.07
CA CYS A 19 -8.64 21.92 -7.14
C CYS A 19 -8.11 21.12 -8.35
N LYS A 20 -7.78 19.84 -8.18
CA LYS A 20 -7.21 18.92 -9.20
C LYS A 20 -5.80 19.27 -9.68
N GLU A 21 -5.11 20.21 -9.02
CA GLU A 21 -3.73 20.58 -9.39
C GLU A 21 -2.70 19.47 -9.12
N CYS A 22 -3.05 18.48 -8.31
CA CYS A 22 -2.27 17.25 -8.11
C CYS A 22 -2.70 16.08 -9.03
N GLU A 23 -3.44 16.39 -10.11
CA GLU A 23 -3.88 15.47 -11.18
C GLU A 23 -4.84 14.35 -10.72
N VAL A 24 -5.57 14.58 -9.63
CA VAL A 24 -6.60 13.66 -9.12
C VAL A 24 -7.94 14.37 -8.92
N ALA A 25 -9.03 13.63 -9.10
CA ALA A 25 -10.37 14.20 -9.21
C ALA A 25 -10.87 14.91 -7.94
N THR A 26 -10.47 14.44 -6.75
CA THR A 26 -10.86 14.99 -5.45
C THR A 26 -9.74 14.87 -4.43
N CYS A 27 -9.79 15.65 -3.35
CA CYS A 27 -8.87 15.53 -2.22
C CYS A 27 -8.99 14.17 -1.53
N LEU A 28 -10.17 13.54 -1.51
CA LEU A 28 -10.33 12.19 -0.98
C LEU A 28 -9.63 11.16 -1.88
N ALA A 29 -9.71 11.32 -3.20
CA ALA A 29 -8.97 10.48 -4.14
C ALA A 29 -7.45 10.66 -3.97
N PHE A 30 -6.98 11.90 -3.75
CA PHE A 30 -5.58 12.16 -3.39
C PHE A 30 -5.15 11.39 -2.14
N ALA A 31 -5.91 11.50 -1.05
CA ALA A 31 -5.63 10.81 0.19
C ALA A 31 -5.56 9.27 0.01
N ALA A 32 -6.47 8.71 -0.77
CA ALA A 32 -6.45 7.28 -1.09
C ALA A 32 -5.22 6.88 -1.93
N ALA A 33 -4.83 7.71 -2.90
CA ALA A 33 -3.63 7.48 -3.71
C ALA A 33 -2.35 7.52 -2.86
N VAL A 34 -2.30 8.38 -1.84
CA VAL A 34 -1.18 8.45 -0.88
C VAL A 34 -1.08 7.17 -0.04
N ILE A 35 -2.19 6.69 0.54
CA ILE A 35 -2.21 5.42 1.30
C ILE A 35 -1.81 4.22 0.43
N LYS A 36 -2.22 4.21 -0.84
CA LYS A 36 -1.81 3.17 -1.80
C LYS A 36 -0.37 3.32 -2.30
N GLY A 37 0.36 4.35 -1.85
CA GLY A 37 1.73 4.63 -2.29
C GLY A 37 1.86 5.12 -3.75
N GLN A 38 0.74 5.48 -4.39
CA GLN A 38 0.69 5.95 -5.78
C GLN A 38 1.03 7.44 -5.92
N LYS A 39 0.85 8.21 -4.84
CA LYS A 39 1.18 9.64 -4.73
C LYS A 39 1.92 9.91 -3.43
N ARG A 40 2.75 10.95 -3.39
CA ARG A 40 3.38 11.48 -2.17
C ARG A 40 2.59 12.68 -1.66
N LEU A 41 2.59 12.91 -0.35
CA LEU A 41 1.91 14.09 0.24
C LEU A 41 2.39 15.42 -0.36
N ALA A 42 3.69 15.51 -0.63
CA ALA A 42 4.33 16.68 -1.24
C ALA A 42 3.84 17.02 -2.67
N GLU A 43 3.08 16.12 -3.32
CA GLU A 43 2.48 16.39 -4.63
C GLU A 43 1.21 17.24 -4.55
N CYS A 44 0.66 17.52 -3.36
CA CYS A 44 -0.41 18.48 -3.18
C CYS A 44 0.18 19.90 -3.04
N PRO A 45 -0.01 20.82 -4.00
CA PRO A 45 0.61 22.15 -3.96
C PRO A 45 0.05 23.05 -2.83
N HIS A 46 -1.13 22.72 -2.32
CA HIS A 46 -1.81 23.47 -1.26
C HIS A 46 -1.63 22.85 0.13
N LEU A 47 -0.87 21.77 0.26
CA LEU A 47 -0.61 21.14 1.55
C LEU A 47 0.56 21.83 2.25
N GLU A 48 0.36 22.22 3.50
CA GLU A 48 1.37 22.92 4.29
C GLU A 48 2.57 22.01 4.58
N SER A 49 3.79 22.54 4.41
CA SER A 49 5.04 21.78 4.60
C SER A 49 5.18 21.13 5.98
N ARG A 50 4.69 21.79 7.04
CA ARG A 50 4.68 21.23 8.41
C ARG A 50 3.89 19.92 8.50
N ILE A 51 2.81 19.80 7.73
CA ILE A 51 1.96 18.60 7.71
C ILE A 51 2.69 17.48 6.96
N ILE A 52 3.41 17.80 5.88
CA ILE A 52 4.20 16.82 5.14
C ILE A 52 5.28 16.21 6.05
N GLU A 53 6.04 17.04 6.76
CA GLU A 53 7.08 16.59 7.68
C GLU A 53 6.54 15.70 8.81
N GLU A 54 5.36 16.03 9.35
CA GLU A 54 4.75 15.26 10.43
C GLU A 54 4.27 13.87 9.97
N LEU A 55 3.80 13.75 8.72
CA LEU A 55 3.11 12.57 8.23
C LEU A 55 3.99 11.63 7.39
N ASP A 56 5.07 12.12 6.76
CA ASP A 56 5.88 11.32 5.82
C ASP A 56 6.45 10.04 6.45
N GLY A 57 6.74 10.06 7.76
CA GLY A 57 7.17 8.89 8.54
C GLY A 57 6.05 8.04 9.15
N LYS A 58 4.78 8.45 9.05
CA LYS A 58 3.63 7.81 9.72
C LYS A 58 2.70 7.05 8.75
N ILE A 59 2.85 7.24 7.44
CA ILE A 59 2.03 6.59 6.42
C ILE A 59 2.47 5.14 6.22
N ILE A 60 1.58 4.19 6.48
CA ILE A 60 1.78 2.81 6.01
C ILE A 60 1.27 2.72 4.58
N LYS A 61 2.16 2.40 3.64
CA LYS A 61 1.75 2.07 2.27
C LYS A 61 1.00 0.74 2.28
N GLN A 62 -0.28 0.76 1.93
CA GLN A 62 -1.03 -0.46 1.70
C GLN A 62 -0.49 -1.16 0.46
N MET A 63 -0.13 -2.43 0.61
CA MET A 63 0.15 -3.29 -0.54
C MET A 63 -1.12 -3.62 -1.29
N THR A 64 -0.98 -3.81 -2.59
CA THR A 64 -2.05 -4.36 -3.43
C THR A 64 -2.30 -5.84 -3.09
N PRO A 65 -3.53 -6.36 -3.31
CA PRO A 65 -3.83 -7.78 -3.13
C PRO A 65 -2.87 -8.71 -3.89
N GLU A 66 -2.45 -8.30 -5.08
CA GLU A 66 -1.49 -9.03 -5.92
C GLU A 66 -0.11 -9.09 -5.28
N GLU A 67 0.37 -7.99 -4.69
CA GLU A 67 1.63 -7.95 -3.94
C GLU A 67 1.56 -8.79 -2.66
N GLN A 68 0.41 -8.75 -1.96
CA GLN A 68 0.18 -9.57 -0.77
C GLN A 68 0.22 -11.06 -1.13
N LEU A 69 -0.46 -11.46 -2.20
CA LEU A 69 -0.42 -12.82 -2.71
C LEU A 69 1.00 -13.23 -3.08
N LYS A 70 1.75 -12.36 -3.76
CA LYS A 70 3.14 -12.63 -4.14
C LYS A 70 4.03 -12.85 -2.91
N GLN A 71 3.87 -12.07 -1.84
CA GLN A 71 4.62 -12.28 -0.61
C GLN A 71 4.39 -13.65 0.02
N VAL A 72 3.19 -14.22 -0.11
CA VAL A 72 2.88 -15.58 0.36
C VAL A 72 3.39 -16.65 -0.60
N LEU A 73 3.23 -16.44 -1.91
CA LEU A 73 3.59 -17.43 -2.92
C LEU A 73 5.11 -17.61 -3.07
N GLU A 74 5.91 -16.54 -3.00
CA GLU A 74 7.36 -16.64 -3.23
C GLU A 74 8.10 -17.51 -2.19
N PRO A 75 7.79 -17.47 -0.89
CA PRO A 75 8.27 -18.47 0.07
C PRO A 75 7.83 -19.90 -0.28
N LEU A 76 6.54 -20.12 -0.56
CA LEU A 76 6.02 -21.46 -0.91
C LEU A 76 6.69 -22.04 -2.15
N LYS A 77 6.92 -21.22 -3.17
CA LYS A 77 7.67 -21.60 -4.38
C LYS A 77 9.12 -21.99 -4.10
N ARG A 78 9.73 -21.48 -3.02
CA ARG A 78 11.08 -21.90 -2.62
C ARG A 78 11.05 -23.21 -1.87
N GLU A 79 10.06 -23.41 -1.01
CA GLU A 79 9.90 -24.67 -0.28
C GLU A 79 9.54 -25.84 -1.19
N ILE A 80 8.71 -25.63 -2.21
CA ILE A 80 8.31 -26.72 -3.11
C ILE A 80 9.50 -27.32 -3.88
N VAL A 81 10.59 -26.57 -4.07
CA VAL A 81 11.81 -27.05 -4.74
C VAL A 81 12.53 -28.11 -3.89
N THR A 82 12.36 -28.09 -2.57
CA THR A 82 13.01 -29.06 -1.67
C THR A 82 12.17 -30.32 -1.45
N VAL A 83 10.97 -30.39 -2.02
CA VAL A 83 10.06 -31.53 -1.87
C VAL A 83 10.39 -32.63 -2.89
N ASP A 84 10.63 -33.84 -2.40
CA ASP A 84 10.72 -35.04 -3.24
C ASP A 84 9.32 -35.55 -3.59
N PHE A 85 8.87 -35.19 -4.79
CA PHE A 85 7.59 -35.63 -5.33
C PHE A 85 7.58 -37.12 -5.68
N SER A 86 8.72 -37.69 -6.07
CA SER A 86 8.83 -39.11 -6.43
C SER A 86 8.65 -40.00 -5.20
N ALA A 87 9.25 -39.65 -4.07
CA ALA A 87 9.03 -40.34 -2.79
C ALA A 87 7.59 -40.21 -2.26
N SER A 88 6.82 -39.24 -2.76
CA SER A 88 5.42 -39.03 -2.34
C SER A 88 4.42 -39.92 -3.08
N VAL A 89 4.82 -40.58 -4.18
CA VAL A 89 3.95 -41.45 -4.98
C VAL A 89 3.42 -42.63 -4.17
N GLU A 90 4.28 -43.28 -3.38
CA GLU A 90 3.90 -44.43 -2.53
C GLU A 90 2.81 -44.07 -1.51
N ARG A 91 2.84 -42.84 -0.96
CA ARG A 91 1.83 -42.36 0.00
C ARG A 91 0.47 -42.09 -0.64
N LEU A 92 0.46 -41.81 -1.94
CA LEU A 92 -0.75 -41.45 -2.68
C LEU A 92 -1.42 -42.67 -3.35
N GLY A 93 -0.83 -43.86 -3.22
CA GLY A 93 -1.41 -45.11 -3.72
C GLY A 93 -1.44 -45.21 -5.25
N ALA A 94 -0.59 -44.45 -5.94
CA ALA A 94 -0.39 -44.47 -7.39
C ALA A 94 0.81 -45.34 -7.79
#